data_AF-A0A7V0X1L2-F1
#
_entry.id   AF-A0A7V0X1L2-F1
#
_cell.length_a   1.000
_cell.length_b   1.000
_cell.length_c   1.000
_cell.angle_alpha   90.00
_cell.angle_beta   90.00
_cell.angle_gamma   90.00
#
_symmetry.space_group_name_H-M   'P 1'
#
loop_
_entity.id
_entity.type
_entity.pdbx_description
1 polymer ?
#
loop_
_entity_poly.entity_id
_entity_poly.type
_entity_poly.pdbx_seq_one_letter_code
_entity_poly.pdbx_strand_id
1 'polypeptide(L)'
;SGRMAGLSLDGGYNRFNYYLGGTYKKTDEVETPKGRLDNSAVEDYNYSGGVNYSWEKMSLGLSGFGSRADIEVPNFENNFKKARFEDEQHHAVFLNFESKKMSDAWTSLKIDGAFQRHNRRMRIINPSDQQIKVDVDFDTFNLNPQTTFKFGAVHTVITGLQTLFESEKSDRMHPSPLINGVGVIPPSTRLGLGAFAQDEISVTDRFTVTAGLRYDWFRSENKGEDGHPVEAVTENDGSVSGSLGLLYGVVKNRVNLTANAGRAFRAPTLHERFFYGPHQGTADYGNPNLDPETAWNFDAGVKMNFERLWFALSGFYNRIDDYIEKRLTGGTEFGLPKAEYANVSEAELYGGEVETELKTGFGLSVFGNMGYVRGKNLTSNENLSSIPPLKGSYGLRYERMAGAMNLWSELSFHSAAEQADPGLNESKTHGYTTVDIRAEAKIDKRLSVTVYCKNLADKAYHDHLSRISPANAPEVDGLEQPGRSFGGSVKLYF
;
A
#
# COMPACT_ATOMS: atom_id res chain seq x y z
N SER A 1 -23.51 -2.77 -11.17
CA SER A 1 -23.35 -4.22 -10.86
C SER A 1 -21.90 -4.62 -11.06
N GLY A 2 -21.49 -5.82 -10.64
CA GLY A 2 -20.12 -6.27 -10.86
C GLY A 2 -20.02 -7.78 -11.00
N ARG A 3 -19.03 -8.25 -11.76
CA ARG A 3 -18.71 -9.67 -11.95
C ARG A 3 -17.21 -9.88 -11.87
N MET A 4 -16.82 -10.99 -11.27
CA MET A 4 -15.43 -11.43 -11.18
C MET A 4 -15.39 -12.94 -11.43
N ALA A 5 -14.41 -13.38 -12.19
CA ALA A 5 -14.09 -14.78 -12.39
C ALA A 5 -12.58 -14.97 -12.28
N GLY A 6 -12.16 -16.02 -11.58
CA GLY A 6 -10.76 -16.36 -11.44
C GLY A 6 -10.55 -17.85 -11.65
N LEU A 7 -9.41 -18.21 -12.23
CA LEU A 7 -8.95 -19.59 -12.37
C LEU A 7 -7.52 -19.66 -11.89
N SER A 8 -7.21 -20.66 -11.07
CA SER A 8 -5.84 -20.98 -10.67
C SER A 8 -5.62 -22.49 -10.80
N LEU A 9 -4.45 -22.85 -11.28
CA LEU A 9 -3.94 -24.20 -11.41
C LEU A 9 -2.54 -24.22 -10.80
N ASP A 10 -2.31 -25.12 -9.87
CA ASP A 10 -0.98 -25.40 -9.33
C ASP A 10 -0.73 -26.91 -9.31
N GLY A 11 0.54 -27.28 -9.33
CA GLY A 11 0.93 -28.68 -9.32
C GLY A 11 2.43 -28.85 -9.25
N GLY A 12 2.86 -30.10 -9.15
CA GLY A 12 4.27 -30.44 -9.13
C GLY A 12 4.52 -31.84 -9.65
N TYR A 13 5.69 -32.02 -10.25
CA TYR A 13 6.20 -33.32 -10.68
C TYR A 13 7.70 -33.40 -10.41
N ASN A 14 8.11 -34.39 -9.61
CA ASN A 14 9.47 -34.59 -9.16
C ASN A 14 10.05 -33.33 -8.47
N ARG A 15 10.96 -32.65 -9.17
CA ARG A 15 11.69 -31.47 -8.70
C ARG A 15 11.06 -30.17 -9.18
N PHE A 16 10.02 -30.23 -9.99
CA PHE A 16 9.34 -29.06 -10.54
C PHE A 16 8.04 -28.82 -9.81
N ASN A 17 7.79 -27.57 -9.42
CA ASN A 17 6.49 -27.07 -9.02
C ASN A 17 6.11 -25.94 -9.96
N TYR A 18 4.83 -25.79 -10.26
CA TYR A 18 4.34 -24.71 -11.09
C TYR A 18 3.01 -24.18 -10.56
N TYR A 19 2.72 -22.94 -10.91
CA TYR A 19 1.39 -22.36 -10.78
C TYR A 19 1.09 -21.48 -11.98
N LEU A 20 -0.19 -21.35 -12.29
CA LEU A 20 -0.74 -20.48 -13.31
C LEU A 20 -2.10 -20.01 -12.82
N GLY A 21 -2.41 -18.74 -12.97
CA GLY A 21 -3.74 -18.25 -12.69
C GLY A 21 -4.02 -16.93 -13.36
N GLY A 22 -5.29 -16.56 -13.36
CA GLY A 22 -5.73 -15.26 -13.84
C GLY A 22 -7.11 -14.94 -13.33
N THR A 23 -7.39 -13.64 -13.28
CA THR A 23 -8.66 -13.08 -12.85
C THR A 23 -9.13 -12.07 -13.88
N TYR A 24 -10.43 -12.05 -14.12
CA TYR A 24 -11.12 -10.97 -14.81
C TYR A 24 -12.15 -10.37 -13.86
N LYS A 25 -12.20 -9.05 -13.78
CA LYS A 25 -13.16 -8.29 -13.00
C LYS A 25 -13.72 -7.16 -13.85
N LYS A 26 -15.03 -6.97 -13.77
CA LYS A 26 -15.71 -5.82 -14.34
C LYS A 26 -16.77 -5.32 -13.39
N THR A 27 -16.76 -4.03 -13.11
CA THR A 27 -17.77 -3.33 -12.32
C THR A 27 -18.30 -2.16 -13.14
N ASP A 28 -19.62 -2.00 -13.13
CA ASP A 28 -20.26 -0.77 -13.59
C ASP A 28 -20.02 0.34 -12.54
N GLU A 29 -20.56 1.53 -12.82
CA GLU A 29 -20.57 2.64 -11.89
C GLU A 29 -21.18 2.25 -10.54
N VAL A 30 -20.60 2.81 -9.48
CA VAL A 30 -20.98 2.61 -8.08
C VAL A 30 -22.33 3.28 -7.82
N GLU A 31 -23.25 2.53 -7.25
CA GLU A 31 -24.50 3.06 -6.71
C GLU A 31 -24.28 3.43 -5.24
N THR A 32 -24.58 4.68 -4.90
CA THR A 32 -24.50 5.22 -3.54
C THR A 32 -25.92 5.50 -3.03
N PRO A 33 -26.13 5.66 -1.71
CA PRO A 33 -27.45 6.01 -1.19
C PRO A 33 -27.96 7.39 -1.66
N LYS A 34 -27.06 8.28 -2.13
CA LYS A 34 -27.42 9.58 -2.72
C LYS A 34 -27.60 9.55 -4.24
N GLY A 35 -27.34 8.41 -4.90
CA GLY A 35 -27.43 8.25 -6.35
C GLY A 35 -26.19 7.60 -6.96
N ARG A 36 -26.18 7.51 -8.28
CA ARG A 36 -25.05 6.93 -9.01
C ARG A 36 -23.83 7.85 -8.96
N LEU A 37 -22.66 7.27 -8.75
CA LEU A 37 -21.39 7.95 -8.85
C LEU A 37 -20.83 7.78 -10.26
N ASP A 38 -20.95 8.80 -11.09
CA ASP A 38 -20.49 8.77 -12.48
C ASP A 38 -18.96 8.59 -12.58
N ASN A 39 -18.51 7.94 -13.66
CA ASN A 39 -17.09 7.67 -13.94
C ASN A 39 -16.40 6.83 -12.84
N SER A 40 -17.07 5.83 -12.30
CA SER A 40 -16.54 4.95 -11.25
C SER A 40 -16.42 3.48 -11.68
N ALA A 41 -16.64 3.18 -12.95
CA ALA A 41 -16.52 1.84 -13.50
C ALA A 41 -15.06 1.38 -13.57
N VAL A 42 -14.85 0.07 -13.43
CA VAL A 42 -13.53 -0.56 -13.52
C VAL A 42 -13.64 -1.85 -14.29
N GLU A 43 -12.72 -2.07 -15.22
CA GLU A 43 -12.52 -3.34 -15.90
C GLU A 43 -11.05 -3.71 -15.84
N ASP A 44 -10.72 -4.83 -15.21
CA ASP A 44 -9.35 -5.30 -15.08
C ASP A 44 -9.25 -6.79 -15.35
N TYR A 45 -8.11 -7.16 -15.92
CA TYR A 45 -7.69 -8.55 -15.99
C TYR A 45 -6.24 -8.68 -15.57
N ASN A 46 -5.95 -9.75 -14.87
CA ASN A 46 -4.61 -10.11 -14.46
C ASN A 46 -4.33 -11.58 -14.71
N TYR A 47 -3.07 -11.90 -14.89
CA TYR A 47 -2.56 -13.25 -14.99
C TYR A 47 -1.21 -13.33 -14.29
N SER A 48 -0.92 -14.49 -13.73
CA SER A 48 0.38 -14.80 -13.14
C SER A 48 0.70 -16.26 -13.33
N GLY A 49 1.98 -16.58 -13.35
CA GLY A 49 2.42 -17.96 -13.38
C GLY A 49 3.90 -18.06 -13.10
N GLY A 50 4.33 -19.25 -12.73
CA GLY A 50 5.73 -19.50 -12.43
C GLY A 50 6.05 -20.97 -12.33
N VAL A 51 7.35 -21.26 -12.40
CA VAL A 51 7.93 -22.58 -12.25
C VAL A 51 9.06 -22.49 -11.24
N ASN A 52 9.13 -23.44 -10.32
CA ASN A 52 10.23 -23.63 -9.40
C ASN A 52 10.86 -24.99 -9.63
N TYR A 53 12.18 -25.03 -9.76
CA TYR A 53 12.98 -26.25 -9.79
C TYR A 53 13.78 -26.35 -8.48
N SER A 54 13.60 -27.44 -7.75
CA SER A 54 14.29 -27.71 -6.48
C SER A 54 15.22 -28.91 -6.61
N TRP A 55 16.49 -28.76 -6.21
CA TRP A 55 17.46 -29.85 -6.19
C TRP A 55 18.28 -29.79 -4.91
N GLU A 56 18.44 -30.94 -4.26
CA GLU A 56 19.16 -31.04 -2.98
C GLU A 56 18.61 -30.05 -1.94
N LYS A 57 19.39 -29.01 -1.61
CA LYS A 57 19.04 -27.93 -0.69
C LYS A 57 18.84 -26.59 -1.40
N MET A 58 18.80 -26.59 -2.73
CA MET A 58 18.70 -25.42 -3.58
C MET A 58 17.35 -25.38 -4.32
N SER A 59 16.92 -24.18 -4.66
CA SER A 59 15.77 -23.98 -5.54
C SER A 59 15.99 -22.74 -6.42
N LEU A 60 15.48 -22.82 -7.65
CA LEU A 60 15.44 -21.72 -8.61
C LEU A 60 14.00 -21.58 -9.10
N GLY A 61 13.42 -20.41 -8.92
CA GLY A 61 12.11 -20.05 -9.45
C GLY A 61 12.20 -18.96 -10.49
N LEU A 62 11.34 -19.06 -11.48
CA LEU A 62 11.03 -18.02 -12.44
C LEU A 62 9.51 -17.83 -12.42
N SER A 63 9.04 -16.60 -12.20
CA SER A 63 7.63 -16.28 -12.28
C SER A 63 7.40 -14.96 -12.99
N GLY A 64 6.15 -14.72 -13.37
CA GLY A 64 5.73 -13.47 -13.98
C GLY A 64 4.30 -13.12 -13.63
N PHE A 65 4.01 -11.83 -13.78
CA PHE A 65 2.70 -11.23 -13.61
C PHE A 65 2.43 -10.28 -14.78
N GLY A 66 1.17 -10.19 -15.19
CA GLY A 66 0.71 -9.22 -16.14
C GLY A 66 -0.69 -8.77 -15.81
N SER A 67 -0.99 -7.50 -16.05
CA SER A 67 -2.34 -6.96 -15.93
C SER A 67 -2.61 -5.89 -16.98
N ARG A 68 -3.89 -5.71 -17.28
CA ARG A 68 -4.42 -4.52 -17.92
C ARG A 68 -5.66 -4.06 -17.18
N ALA A 69 -5.81 -2.75 -17.04
CA ALA A 69 -7.02 -2.16 -16.49
C ALA A 69 -7.48 -0.93 -17.28
N ASP A 70 -8.81 -0.78 -17.36
CA ASP A 70 -9.50 0.46 -17.67
C ASP A 70 -10.19 0.92 -16.38
N ILE A 71 -9.76 2.07 -15.85
CA ILE A 71 -10.20 2.58 -14.54
C ILE A 71 -10.78 3.97 -14.75
N GLU A 72 -12.09 4.11 -14.59
CA GLU A 72 -12.71 5.42 -14.58
C GLU A 72 -12.44 6.14 -13.26
N VAL A 73 -12.31 7.46 -13.35
CA VAL A 73 -11.98 8.33 -12.23
C VAL A 73 -13.20 9.20 -11.94
N PRO A 74 -13.84 9.05 -10.76
CA PRO A 74 -15.01 9.82 -10.40
C PRO A 74 -14.73 11.32 -10.48
N ASN A 75 -15.70 12.06 -11.00
CA ASN A 75 -15.56 13.50 -11.18
C ASN A 75 -15.81 14.26 -9.89
N PHE A 76 -14.93 15.23 -9.61
CA PHE A 76 -15.08 16.17 -8.51
C PHE A 76 -15.23 17.57 -9.09
N GLU A 77 -16.31 18.25 -8.69
CA GLU A 77 -16.53 19.69 -8.94
C GLU A 77 -16.52 20.11 -10.41
N ASN A 78 -16.81 19.20 -11.34
CA ASN A 78 -16.79 19.49 -12.78
C ASN A 78 -15.43 19.96 -13.30
N ASN A 79 -14.31 19.62 -12.64
CA ASN A 79 -12.97 19.94 -13.14
C ASN A 79 -12.65 19.23 -14.46
N PHE A 80 -13.33 18.12 -14.71
CA PHE A 80 -13.34 17.41 -15.99
C PHE A 80 -14.75 16.90 -16.27
N LYS A 81 -15.04 16.52 -17.51
CA LYS A 81 -16.28 15.83 -17.89
C LYS A 81 -16.13 14.31 -17.74
N LYS A 82 -14.95 13.79 -18.11
CA LYS A 82 -14.58 12.39 -17.99
C LYS A 82 -13.09 12.26 -17.75
N ALA A 83 -12.70 11.37 -16.85
CA ALA A 83 -11.32 11.01 -16.62
C ALA A 83 -11.21 9.49 -16.46
N ARG A 84 -10.19 8.89 -17.05
CA ARG A 84 -9.90 7.46 -16.91
C ARG A 84 -8.44 7.15 -17.15
N PHE A 85 -7.95 6.10 -16.52
CA PHE A 85 -6.80 5.36 -17.01
C PHE A 85 -7.31 4.36 -18.05
N GLU A 86 -6.74 4.40 -19.25
CA GLU A 86 -7.16 3.57 -20.38
C GLU A 86 -6.01 2.68 -20.84
N ASP A 87 -6.22 1.36 -20.90
CA ASP A 87 -5.17 0.39 -21.24
C ASP A 87 -3.92 0.54 -20.34
N GLU A 88 -4.14 0.71 -19.04
CA GLU A 88 -3.06 0.71 -18.06
C GLU A 88 -2.50 -0.71 -17.95
N GLN A 89 -1.21 -0.88 -18.24
CA GLN A 89 -0.56 -2.20 -18.29
C GLN A 89 0.54 -2.31 -17.25
N HIS A 90 0.61 -3.43 -16.55
CA HIS A 90 1.70 -3.72 -15.61
C HIS A 90 2.19 -5.14 -15.81
N HIS A 91 3.47 -5.28 -16.13
CA HIS A 91 4.13 -6.56 -16.34
C HIS A 91 5.34 -6.68 -15.43
N ALA A 92 5.54 -7.85 -14.83
CA ALA A 92 6.69 -8.13 -13.99
C ALA A 92 7.21 -9.54 -14.22
N VAL A 93 8.53 -9.71 -14.11
CA VAL A 93 9.23 -10.99 -14.13
C VAL A 93 10.12 -11.08 -12.90
N PHE A 94 10.11 -12.22 -12.23
CA PHE A 94 10.82 -12.47 -10.99
C PHE A 94 11.70 -13.70 -11.14
N LEU A 95 12.93 -13.61 -10.65
CA LEU A 95 13.85 -14.72 -10.54
C LEU A 95 14.23 -14.87 -9.07
N ASN A 96 14.04 -16.05 -8.51
CA ASN A 96 14.37 -16.32 -7.11
C ASN A 96 15.29 -17.53 -7.01
N PHE A 97 16.44 -17.37 -6.37
CA PHE A 97 17.33 -18.46 -6.02
C PHE A 97 17.42 -18.58 -4.51
N GLU A 98 17.29 -19.79 -3.98
CA GLU A 98 17.49 -20.07 -2.56
C GLU A 98 18.38 -21.31 -2.41
N SER A 99 19.38 -21.22 -1.55
CA SER A 99 20.20 -22.33 -1.08
C SER A 99 20.09 -22.41 0.45
N LYS A 100 19.76 -23.58 0.98
CA LYS A 100 19.62 -23.87 2.41
C LYS A 100 20.77 -24.72 2.92
N LYS A 101 21.10 -24.58 4.21
CA LYS A 101 22.08 -25.38 4.95
C LYS A 101 23.39 -25.59 4.17
N MET A 102 24.05 -24.49 3.79
CA MET A 102 25.31 -24.52 3.04
C MET A 102 26.46 -25.08 3.88
N SER A 103 26.51 -24.69 5.16
CA SER A 103 27.30 -25.32 6.23
C SER A 103 26.60 -25.16 7.58
N ASP A 104 27.23 -25.58 8.68
CA ASP A 104 26.68 -25.38 10.03
C ASP A 104 26.62 -23.89 10.40
N ALA A 105 27.63 -23.11 9.98
CA ALA A 105 27.68 -21.68 10.23
C ALA A 105 27.00 -20.85 9.14
N TRP A 106 27.09 -21.25 7.86
CA TRP A 106 26.45 -20.54 6.74
C TRP A 106 25.14 -21.23 6.36
N THR A 107 24.02 -20.71 6.86
CA THR A 107 22.75 -21.45 6.81
C THR A 107 21.93 -21.21 5.56
N SER A 108 22.08 -20.07 4.89
CA SER A 108 21.36 -19.84 3.63
C SER A 108 21.93 -18.70 2.80
N LEU A 109 21.72 -18.81 1.49
CA LEU A 109 21.87 -17.75 0.50
C LEU A 109 20.54 -17.62 -0.26
N LYS A 110 20.04 -16.39 -0.37
CA LYS A 110 18.86 -16.01 -1.15
C LYS A 110 19.26 -14.93 -2.14
N ILE A 111 18.78 -15.01 -3.37
CA ILE A 111 18.97 -13.98 -4.37
C ILE A 111 17.64 -13.80 -5.07
N ASP A 112 17.03 -12.64 -4.88
CA ASP A 112 15.78 -12.27 -5.53
C ASP A 112 16.04 -11.14 -6.53
N GLY A 113 15.67 -11.36 -7.78
CA GLY A 113 15.74 -10.39 -8.87
C GLY A 113 14.35 -10.14 -9.43
N ALA A 114 14.05 -8.89 -9.76
CA ALA A 114 12.79 -8.52 -10.38
C ALA A 114 13.01 -7.45 -11.46
N PHE A 115 12.29 -7.57 -12.57
CA PHE A 115 12.10 -6.50 -13.53
C PHE A 115 10.59 -6.28 -13.70
N GLN A 116 10.17 -5.02 -13.69
CA GLN A 116 8.79 -4.66 -13.98
C GLN A 116 8.70 -3.43 -14.87
N ARG A 117 7.64 -3.39 -15.67
CA ARG A 117 7.24 -2.25 -16.50
C ARG A 117 5.79 -1.90 -16.21
N HIS A 118 5.52 -0.63 -15.92
CA HIS A 118 4.17 -0.10 -15.74
C HIS A 118 3.94 1.03 -16.75
N ASN A 119 2.92 0.87 -17.58
CA ASN A 119 2.50 1.85 -18.57
C ASN A 119 1.17 2.45 -18.10
N ARG A 120 1.19 3.72 -17.69
CA ARG A 120 0.00 4.47 -17.27
C ARG A 120 -0.41 5.42 -18.37
N ARG A 121 -1.71 5.48 -18.64
CA ARG A 121 -2.28 6.18 -19.81
C ARG A 121 -3.53 6.92 -19.37
N MET A 122 -3.35 8.13 -18.86
CA MET A 122 -4.44 8.96 -18.37
C MET A 122 -5.10 9.71 -19.53
N ARG A 123 -6.43 9.66 -19.59
CA ARG A 123 -7.24 10.34 -20.59
C ARG A 123 -8.28 11.18 -19.88
N ILE A 124 -8.27 12.47 -20.18
CA ILE A 124 -9.19 13.44 -19.58
C ILE A 124 -9.89 14.20 -20.70
N ILE A 125 -11.19 14.41 -20.54
CA ILE A 125 -11.99 15.33 -21.34
C ILE A 125 -12.35 16.49 -20.42
N ASN A 126 -11.88 17.69 -20.74
CA ASN A 126 -12.18 18.87 -19.93
C ASN A 126 -13.64 19.37 -20.17
N PRO A 127 -14.15 20.34 -19.40
CA PRO A 127 -15.51 20.85 -19.57
C PRO A 127 -15.78 21.50 -20.94
N SER A 128 -14.74 21.85 -21.68
CA SER A 128 -14.81 22.41 -23.05
C SER A 128 -14.66 21.35 -24.15
N ASP A 129 -14.85 20.06 -23.81
CA ASP A 129 -14.74 18.90 -24.72
C ASP A 129 -13.37 18.73 -25.40
N GLN A 130 -12.31 19.32 -24.83
CA GLN A 130 -10.95 19.11 -25.29
C GLN A 130 -10.30 17.93 -24.58
N GLN A 131 -9.49 17.17 -25.33
CA GLN A 131 -8.80 16.01 -24.83
C GLN A 131 -7.43 16.36 -24.24
N ILE A 132 -7.15 15.82 -23.06
CA ILE A 132 -5.83 15.81 -22.42
C ILE A 132 -5.39 14.34 -22.33
N LYS A 133 -4.13 14.08 -22.67
CA LYS A 133 -3.50 12.76 -22.56
C LYS A 133 -2.21 12.91 -21.75
N VAL A 134 -2.01 12.04 -20.78
CA VAL A 134 -0.74 11.93 -20.05
C VAL A 134 -0.35 10.46 -20.03
N ASP A 135 0.76 10.16 -20.68
CA ASP A 135 1.32 8.81 -20.76
C ASP A 135 2.60 8.79 -19.93
N VAL A 136 2.70 7.84 -19.01
CA VAL A 136 3.89 7.67 -18.16
C VAL A 136 4.33 6.22 -18.22
N ASP A 137 5.61 6.00 -18.47
CA ASP A 137 6.24 4.68 -18.49
C ASP A 137 7.23 4.58 -17.34
N PHE A 138 7.06 3.55 -16.52
CA PHE A 138 7.95 3.21 -15.41
C PHE A 138 8.63 1.89 -15.72
N ASP A 139 9.95 1.85 -15.63
CA ASP A 139 10.74 0.62 -15.62
C ASP A 139 11.44 0.51 -14.27
N THR A 140 11.32 -0.64 -13.60
CA THR A 140 12.01 -0.90 -12.33
C THR A 140 12.75 -2.23 -12.39
N PHE A 141 14.01 -2.22 -11.96
CA PHE A 141 14.82 -3.41 -11.72
C PHE A 141 15.24 -3.46 -10.25
N ASN A 142 15.14 -4.62 -9.63
CA ASN A 142 15.61 -4.87 -8.27
C ASN A 142 16.46 -6.13 -8.20
N LEU A 143 17.50 -6.11 -7.37
CA LEU A 143 18.33 -7.28 -7.05
C LEU A 143 18.69 -7.28 -5.56
N ASN A 144 18.40 -8.39 -4.88
CA ASN A 144 18.50 -8.51 -3.42
C ASN A 144 19.19 -9.82 -3.00
N PRO A 145 20.54 -9.90 -3.05
CA PRO A 145 21.25 -11.01 -2.44
C PRO A 145 21.30 -10.85 -0.92
N GLN A 146 20.89 -11.89 -0.21
CA GLN A 146 20.89 -11.97 1.25
C GLN A 146 21.45 -13.29 1.71
N THR A 147 22.19 -13.28 2.81
CA THR A 147 22.69 -14.49 3.44
C THR A 147 22.47 -14.51 4.94
N THR A 148 22.44 -15.71 5.51
CA THR A 148 22.27 -15.93 6.95
C THR A 148 23.39 -16.81 7.47
N PHE A 149 23.99 -16.37 8.56
CA PHE A 149 24.98 -17.09 9.35
C PHE A 149 24.41 -17.39 10.74
N LYS A 150 24.81 -18.53 11.32
CA LYS A 150 24.54 -18.88 12.71
C LYS A 150 25.85 -19.12 13.45
N PHE A 151 26.03 -18.43 14.57
CA PHE A 151 27.18 -18.60 15.45
C PHE A 151 26.70 -19.16 16.79
N GLY A 152 26.85 -20.48 16.93
CA GLY A 152 26.31 -21.22 18.07
C GLY A 152 24.78 -21.16 18.14
N ALA A 153 24.24 -21.20 19.35
CA ALA A 153 22.80 -21.10 19.62
C ALA A 153 22.32 -19.65 19.86
N VAL A 154 23.25 -18.69 19.94
CA VAL A 154 22.97 -17.33 20.41
C VAL A 154 22.74 -16.38 19.24
N HIS A 155 23.62 -16.39 18.22
CA HIS A 155 23.60 -15.38 17.17
C HIS A 155 23.09 -15.95 15.85
N THR A 156 22.12 -15.27 15.24
CA THR A 156 21.71 -15.46 13.85
C THR A 156 21.93 -14.15 13.11
N VAL A 157 23.03 -14.07 12.35
CA VAL A 157 23.44 -12.87 11.62
C VAL A 157 22.93 -12.94 10.18
N ILE A 158 22.20 -11.93 9.75
CA ILE A 158 21.69 -11.76 8.39
C ILE A 158 22.41 -10.59 7.76
N THR A 159 22.98 -10.77 6.57
CA THR A 159 23.60 -9.69 5.80
C THR A 159 23.07 -9.69 4.39
N GLY A 160 23.07 -8.53 3.74
CA GLY A 160 22.62 -8.44 2.37
C GLY A 160 22.96 -7.13 1.68
N LEU A 161 22.77 -7.14 0.37
CA LEU A 161 22.84 -5.97 -0.49
C LEU A 161 21.48 -5.77 -1.15
N GLN A 162 21.22 -4.54 -1.58
CA GLN A 162 20.03 -4.18 -2.35
C GLN A 162 20.44 -3.25 -3.49
N THR A 163 19.94 -3.55 -4.68
CA THR A 163 19.98 -2.65 -5.83
C THR A 163 18.55 -2.35 -6.26
N LEU A 164 18.26 -1.07 -6.48
CA LEU A 164 17.06 -0.57 -7.14
C LEU A 164 17.50 0.29 -8.31
N PHE A 165 16.95 0.04 -9.49
CA PHE A 165 17.05 0.98 -10.61
C PHE A 165 15.64 1.28 -11.11
N GLU A 166 15.32 2.55 -11.26
CA GLU A 166 14.05 3.06 -11.72
C GLU A 166 14.30 4.01 -12.88
N SER A 167 13.47 3.93 -13.92
CA SER A 167 13.45 4.89 -15.03
C SER A 167 12.03 5.32 -15.27
N GLU A 168 11.84 6.63 -15.39
CA GLU A 168 10.57 7.25 -15.69
C GLU A 168 10.70 8.13 -16.92
N LYS A 169 9.68 8.11 -17.76
CA LYS A 169 9.50 9.07 -18.84
C LYS A 169 8.03 9.32 -19.04
N SER A 170 7.69 10.48 -19.58
CA SER A 170 6.31 10.81 -19.86
C SER A 170 6.14 11.58 -21.15
N ASP A 171 4.92 11.54 -21.68
CA ASP A 171 4.45 12.35 -22.80
C ASP A 171 3.10 12.95 -22.40
N ARG A 172 2.84 14.18 -22.84
CA ARG A 172 1.61 14.91 -22.56
C ARG A 172 1.08 15.61 -23.80
N MET A 173 -0.19 15.34 -24.11
CA MET A 173 -1.01 16.17 -25.00
C MET A 173 -1.91 17.06 -24.15
N HIS A 174 -1.85 18.37 -24.35
CA HIS A 174 -2.62 19.33 -23.57
C HIS A 174 -3.13 20.50 -24.44
N PRO A 175 -4.34 21.04 -24.22
CA PRO A 175 -4.85 22.17 -25.00
C PRO A 175 -4.03 23.47 -24.87
N SER A 176 -3.39 23.68 -23.72
CA SER A 176 -2.48 24.82 -23.53
C SER A 176 -1.17 24.58 -24.30
N PRO A 177 -0.77 25.48 -25.21
CA PRO A 177 0.48 25.34 -25.97
C PRO A 177 1.74 25.43 -25.09
N LEU A 178 1.63 25.95 -23.86
CA LEU A 178 2.76 26.08 -22.93
C LEU A 178 3.30 24.72 -22.44
N ILE A 179 2.43 23.71 -22.38
CA ILE A 179 2.76 22.40 -21.80
C ILE A 179 2.40 21.23 -22.71
N ASN A 180 1.96 21.53 -23.94
CA ASN A 180 1.66 20.52 -24.94
C ASN A 180 2.96 19.96 -25.53
N GLY A 181 3.13 18.64 -25.47
CA GLY A 181 4.37 17.97 -25.85
C GLY A 181 5.48 18.06 -24.82
N VAL A 182 5.23 18.68 -23.65
CA VAL A 182 6.16 18.71 -22.52
C VAL A 182 5.71 17.63 -21.54
N GLY A 183 6.54 16.63 -21.30
CA GLY A 183 6.31 15.58 -20.29
C GLY A 183 5.93 16.15 -18.92
N VAL A 184 5.17 15.37 -18.14
CA VAL A 184 4.92 15.69 -16.74
C VAL A 184 6.12 15.38 -15.85
N ILE A 185 7.01 14.51 -16.31
CA ILE A 185 8.32 14.18 -15.75
C ILE A 185 9.25 13.95 -16.95
N PRO A 186 10.40 14.65 -17.05
CA PRO A 186 11.35 14.42 -18.12
C PRO A 186 11.99 13.03 -17.99
N PRO A 187 12.71 12.53 -19.02
CA PRO A 187 13.45 11.28 -18.91
C PRO A 187 14.38 11.28 -17.69
N SER A 188 14.00 10.52 -16.66
CA SER A 188 14.64 10.54 -15.35
C SER A 188 14.94 9.11 -14.89
N THR A 189 16.00 8.95 -14.11
CA THR A 189 16.40 7.67 -13.53
C THR A 189 16.75 7.81 -12.05
N ARG A 190 16.60 6.73 -11.30
CA ARG A 190 17.03 6.64 -9.91
C ARG A 190 17.73 5.30 -9.65
N LEU A 191 18.97 5.36 -9.19
CA LEU A 191 19.76 4.20 -8.78
C LEU A 191 19.91 4.21 -7.26
N GLY A 192 19.41 3.18 -6.59
CA GLY A 192 19.58 2.93 -5.17
C GLY A 192 20.53 1.74 -4.93
N LEU A 193 21.49 1.92 -4.03
CA LEU A 193 22.37 0.87 -3.52
C LEU A 193 22.31 0.85 -2.00
N GLY A 194 22.05 -0.33 -1.43
CA GLY A 194 21.97 -0.53 0.00
C GLY A 194 22.80 -1.72 0.46
N ALA A 195 23.34 -1.62 1.67
CA ALA A 195 24.03 -2.73 2.35
C ALA A 195 23.58 -2.78 3.81
N PHE A 196 23.29 -3.98 4.32
CA PHE A 196 22.82 -4.14 5.70
C PHE A 196 23.40 -5.37 6.39
N ALA A 197 23.42 -5.29 7.71
CA ALA A 197 23.68 -6.40 8.62
C ALA A 197 22.71 -6.32 9.80
N GLN A 198 22.20 -7.47 10.22
CA GLN A 198 21.31 -7.62 11.36
C GLN A 198 21.73 -8.85 12.17
N ASP A 199 21.72 -8.77 13.48
CA ASP A 199 21.95 -9.89 14.37
C ASP A 199 20.73 -10.11 15.26
N GLU A 200 20.19 -11.33 15.22
CA GLU A 200 19.19 -11.81 16.17
C GLU A 200 19.89 -12.61 17.28
N ILE A 201 19.88 -12.05 18.48
CA ILE A 201 20.60 -12.50 19.66
C ILE A 201 19.62 -13.16 20.62
N SER A 202 19.66 -14.49 20.69
CA SER A 202 18.90 -15.29 21.66
C SER A 202 19.58 -15.23 23.03
N VAL A 203 19.28 -14.18 23.81
CA VAL A 203 19.85 -13.97 25.15
C VAL A 203 19.40 -15.05 26.13
N THR A 204 18.11 -15.43 26.06
CA THR A 204 17.54 -16.58 26.79
C THR A 204 16.49 -17.27 25.91
N ASP A 205 15.87 -18.34 26.40
CA ASP A 205 14.76 -19.01 25.71
C ASP A 205 13.44 -18.19 25.69
N ARG A 206 13.43 -17.02 26.34
CA ARG A 206 12.29 -16.09 26.42
C ARG A 206 12.64 -14.66 26.05
N PHE A 207 13.91 -14.34 25.79
CA PHE A 207 14.34 -12.97 25.51
C PHE A 207 15.28 -12.94 24.32
N THR A 208 14.86 -12.23 23.28
CA THR A 208 15.61 -12.03 22.04
C THR A 208 15.82 -10.55 21.83
N VAL A 209 17.04 -10.18 21.45
CA VAL A 209 17.43 -8.83 21.04
C VAL A 209 17.80 -8.88 19.57
N THR A 210 17.25 -7.98 18.76
CA THR A 210 17.60 -7.83 17.36
C THR A 210 18.27 -6.49 17.16
N ALA A 211 19.48 -6.45 16.61
CA ALA A 211 20.19 -5.22 16.31
C ALA A 211 20.52 -5.16 14.82
N GLY A 212 20.22 -4.04 14.16
CA GLY A 212 20.42 -3.85 12.72
C GLY A 212 21.17 -2.57 12.39
N LEU A 213 21.97 -2.61 11.34
CA LEU A 213 22.63 -1.46 10.74
C LEU A 213 22.50 -1.54 9.22
N ARG A 214 22.24 -0.41 8.58
CA ARG A 214 22.09 -0.29 7.13
C ARG A 214 22.67 1.03 6.64
N TYR A 215 23.29 0.99 5.47
CA TYR A 215 23.62 2.18 4.70
C TYR A 215 22.90 2.13 3.36
N ASP A 216 22.29 3.25 2.98
CA ASP A 216 21.64 3.45 1.70
C ASP A 216 22.25 4.65 0.98
N TRP A 217 22.41 4.52 -0.34
CA TRP A 217 22.80 5.60 -1.24
C TRP A 217 21.89 5.59 -2.46
N PHE A 218 21.38 6.76 -2.83
CA PHE A 218 20.55 6.98 -3.99
C PHE A 218 21.16 8.05 -4.88
N ARG A 219 21.06 7.86 -6.19
CA ARG A 219 21.35 8.86 -7.20
C ARG A 219 20.15 9.03 -8.10
N SER A 220 19.61 10.24 -8.16
CA SER A 220 18.48 10.63 -9.02
C SER A 220 19.00 11.54 -10.11
N GLU A 221 18.73 11.21 -11.38
CA GLU A 221 19.20 11.96 -12.54
C GLU A 221 18.01 12.34 -13.42
N ASN A 222 17.86 13.64 -13.67
CA ASN A 222 16.94 14.19 -14.66
C ASN A 222 17.75 14.69 -15.86
N LYS A 223 17.41 14.26 -17.07
CA LYS A 223 18.10 14.68 -18.30
C LYS A 223 17.62 16.03 -18.85
N GLY A 224 16.57 16.61 -18.27
CA GLY A 224 15.91 17.80 -18.76
C GLY A 224 15.07 17.52 -20.01
N GLU A 225 14.18 18.47 -20.33
CA GLU A 225 13.32 18.45 -21.51
C GLU A 225 12.95 19.88 -21.88
N ASP A 226 12.91 20.19 -23.18
CA ASP A 226 12.57 21.53 -23.66
C ASP A 226 11.16 21.94 -23.20
N GLY A 227 11.05 23.11 -22.56
CA GLY A 227 9.78 23.62 -22.01
C GLY A 227 9.40 23.08 -20.63
N HIS A 228 10.16 22.14 -20.07
CA HIS A 228 10.02 21.71 -18.69
C HIS A 228 10.75 22.67 -17.73
N PRO A 229 10.16 23.09 -16.59
CA PRO A 229 10.77 24.08 -15.69
C PRO A 229 11.96 23.52 -14.91
N VAL A 230 12.03 22.20 -14.72
CA VAL A 230 13.17 21.54 -14.08
C VAL A 230 14.19 21.15 -15.14
N GLU A 231 15.34 21.83 -15.12
CA GLU A 231 16.49 21.55 -15.98
C GLU A 231 17.19 20.23 -15.63
N ALA A 232 18.17 19.84 -16.45
CA ALA A 232 18.98 18.66 -16.21
C ALA A 232 19.74 18.79 -14.89
N VAL A 233 19.60 17.81 -14.00
CA VAL A 233 20.18 17.83 -12.65
C VAL A 233 20.46 16.41 -12.17
N THR A 234 21.46 16.25 -11.32
CA THR A 234 21.79 14.97 -10.67
C THR A 234 21.93 15.20 -9.17
N GLU A 235 21.10 14.51 -8.40
CA GLU A 235 21.08 14.56 -6.94
C GLU A 235 21.57 13.25 -6.34
N ASN A 236 22.24 13.35 -5.20
CA ASN A 236 22.76 12.20 -4.47
C ASN A 236 22.35 12.27 -3.00
N ASP A 237 21.70 11.23 -2.53
CA ASP A 237 21.16 11.12 -1.18
C ASP A 237 21.78 9.90 -0.49
N GLY A 238 22.13 9.99 0.78
CA GLY A 238 22.70 8.85 1.50
C GLY A 238 22.53 8.94 3.00
N SER A 239 22.37 7.78 3.65
CA SER A 239 22.12 7.75 5.08
C SER A 239 22.48 6.42 5.73
N VAL A 240 22.90 6.50 6.99
CA VAL A 240 23.05 5.34 7.88
C VAL A 240 21.80 5.22 8.75
N SER A 241 21.20 4.05 8.71
CA SER A 241 20.01 3.68 9.49
C SER A 241 20.36 2.55 10.45
N GLY A 242 19.76 2.56 11.64
CA GLY A 242 20.01 1.55 12.66
C GLY A 242 18.73 1.19 13.40
N SER A 243 18.65 -0.03 13.90
CA SER A 243 17.48 -0.52 14.62
C SER A 243 17.85 -1.41 15.80
N LEU A 244 17.02 -1.37 16.84
CA LEU A 244 17.06 -2.23 18.00
C LEU A 244 15.65 -2.72 18.31
N GLY A 245 15.47 -4.04 18.40
CA GLY A 245 14.22 -4.70 18.71
C GLY A 245 14.37 -5.64 19.90
N LEU A 246 13.35 -5.68 20.75
CA LEU A 246 13.28 -6.52 21.94
C LEU A 246 12.03 -7.40 21.84
N LEU A 247 12.19 -8.69 22.09
CA LEU A 247 11.09 -9.66 22.20
C LEU A 247 11.21 -10.39 23.53
N TYR A 248 10.19 -10.28 24.38
CA TYR A 248 10.15 -10.95 25.69
C TYR A 248 8.88 -11.80 25.87
N GLY A 249 9.06 -13.12 26.01
CA GLY A 249 8.01 -14.08 26.30
C GLY A 249 7.70 -14.17 27.80
N VAL A 250 6.86 -13.26 28.31
CA VAL A 250 6.38 -13.25 29.71
C VAL A 250 5.82 -14.62 30.11
N VAL A 251 4.93 -15.16 29.27
CA VAL A 251 4.50 -16.55 29.32
C VAL A 251 4.90 -17.18 28.00
N LYS A 252 5.90 -18.06 28.05
CA LYS A 252 6.50 -18.68 26.87
C LYS A 252 5.41 -19.17 25.90
N ASN A 253 5.49 -18.71 24.66
CA ASN A 253 4.58 -19.03 23.55
C ASN A 253 3.11 -18.58 23.71
N ARG A 254 2.77 -17.80 24.75
CA ARG A 254 1.40 -17.34 25.01
C ARG A 254 1.28 -15.85 25.19
N VAL A 255 2.22 -15.20 25.87
CA VAL A 255 2.22 -13.76 26.11
C VAL A 255 3.60 -13.22 25.77
N ASN A 256 3.66 -12.43 24.71
CA ASN A 256 4.90 -11.82 24.21
C ASN A 256 4.77 -10.31 24.26
N LEU A 257 5.83 -9.65 24.73
CA LEU A 257 6.01 -8.21 24.66
C LEU A 257 7.04 -7.89 23.58
N THR A 258 6.79 -6.84 22.83
CA THR A 258 7.71 -6.29 21.83
C THR A 258 7.99 -4.83 22.13
N ALA A 259 9.20 -4.39 21.84
CA ALA A 259 9.55 -2.98 21.80
C ALA A 259 10.64 -2.77 20.74
N ASN A 260 10.46 -1.80 19.85
CA ASN A 260 11.45 -1.49 18.83
C ASN A 260 11.75 0.02 18.82
N ALA A 261 12.99 0.34 18.46
CA ALA A 261 13.45 1.69 18.18
C ALA A 261 14.33 1.65 16.93
N GLY A 262 14.15 2.60 16.01
CA GLY A 262 14.97 2.64 14.81
C GLY A 262 14.98 3.99 14.12
N ARG A 263 16.09 4.25 13.43
CA ARG A 263 16.24 5.36 12.50
C ARG A 263 15.95 4.89 11.08
N ALA A 264 15.06 5.58 10.39
CA ALA A 264 14.71 5.35 8.99
C ALA A 264 15.12 6.55 8.12
N PHE A 265 15.17 6.32 6.82
CA PHE A 265 15.56 7.28 5.80
C PHE A 265 14.73 7.05 4.55
N ARG A 266 14.33 8.13 3.87
CA ARG A 266 13.67 8.08 2.57
C ARG A 266 14.25 9.16 1.66
N ALA A 267 14.91 8.74 0.59
CA ALA A 267 15.29 9.65 -0.49
C ALA A 267 14.03 10.17 -1.21
N PRO A 268 14.01 11.44 -1.67
CA PRO A 268 12.91 11.96 -2.46
C PRO A 268 12.70 11.16 -3.75
N THR A 269 11.45 11.02 -4.15
CA THR A 269 11.04 10.33 -5.37
C THR A 269 11.30 11.17 -6.62
N LEU A 270 11.35 10.53 -7.79
CA LEU A 270 11.42 11.24 -9.07
C LEU A 270 10.22 12.19 -9.26
N HIS A 271 9.04 11.78 -8.80
CA HIS A 271 7.84 12.61 -8.80
C HIS A 271 7.97 13.85 -7.91
N GLU A 272 8.40 13.71 -6.65
CA GLU A 272 8.61 14.85 -5.74
C GLU A 272 9.67 15.83 -6.26
N ARG A 273 10.71 15.34 -6.95
CA ARG A 273 11.79 16.19 -7.47
C ARG A 273 11.47 16.83 -8.82
N PHE A 274 10.85 16.10 -9.75
CA PHE A 274 10.87 16.44 -11.17
C PHE A 274 9.49 16.56 -11.82
N PHE A 275 8.39 16.38 -11.09
CA PHE A 275 7.05 16.51 -11.67
C PHE A 275 6.70 17.95 -12.08
N TYR A 276 5.90 18.11 -13.13
CA TYR A 276 5.36 19.39 -13.54
C TYR A 276 3.99 19.28 -14.22
N GLY A 277 3.00 19.94 -13.62
CA GLY A 277 1.75 20.29 -14.28
C GLY A 277 0.48 19.92 -13.52
N PRO A 278 -0.68 19.88 -14.19
CA PRO A 278 -1.95 19.60 -13.54
C PRO A 278 -1.99 18.20 -12.91
N HIS A 279 -2.20 18.11 -11.60
CA HIS A 279 -2.33 16.86 -10.87
C HIS A 279 -3.23 17.03 -9.64
N GLN A 280 -4.25 16.18 -9.53
CA GLN A 280 -5.15 16.13 -8.37
C GLN A 280 -5.76 17.49 -7.92
N GLY A 281 -6.08 18.38 -8.87
CA GLY A 281 -6.72 19.67 -8.58
C GLY A 281 -5.75 20.82 -8.31
N THR A 282 -4.45 20.59 -8.38
CA THR A 282 -3.40 21.61 -8.28
C THR A 282 -2.50 21.58 -9.52
N ALA A 283 -1.75 22.67 -9.74
CA ALA A 283 -0.61 22.69 -10.65
C ALA A 283 0.65 22.38 -9.83
N ASP A 284 1.10 21.13 -9.89
CA ASP A 284 2.18 20.61 -9.05
C ASP A 284 3.55 20.90 -9.68
N TYR A 285 4.47 21.29 -8.82
CA TYR A 285 5.89 21.54 -9.12
C TYR A 285 6.77 20.66 -8.24
N GLY A 286 7.58 19.83 -8.90
CA GLY A 286 8.67 19.11 -8.29
C GLY A 286 9.75 20.08 -7.83
N ASN A 287 10.48 19.69 -6.78
CA ASN A 287 11.58 20.45 -6.25
C ASN A 287 12.87 19.60 -6.28
N PRO A 288 13.81 19.89 -7.18
CA PRO A 288 15.05 19.13 -7.28
C PRO A 288 15.94 19.29 -6.05
N ASN A 289 15.74 20.32 -5.21
CA ASN A 289 16.55 20.60 -4.02
C ASN A 289 16.01 19.97 -2.74
N LEU A 290 15.08 19.01 -2.84
CA LEU A 290 14.58 18.32 -1.65
C LEU A 290 15.70 17.56 -0.93
N ASP A 291 15.73 17.71 0.38
CA ASP A 291 16.52 16.88 1.26
C ASP A 291 15.78 15.56 1.54
N PRO A 292 16.50 14.47 1.87
CA PRO A 292 15.86 13.22 2.31
C PRO A 292 15.15 13.35 3.64
N GLU A 293 14.02 12.66 3.79
CA GLU A 293 13.37 12.53 5.09
C GLU A 293 14.15 11.56 5.98
N THR A 294 14.26 11.90 7.26
CA THR A 294 14.79 10.97 8.27
C THR A 294 13.83 10.83 9.43
N ALA A 295 13.70 9.64 10.00
CA ALA A 295 12.70 9.40 11.03
C ALA A 295 13.25 8.57 12.19
N TRP A 296 12.90 8.96 13.41
CA TRP A 296 12.99 8.11 14.59
C TRP A 296 11.64 7.45 14.83
N ASN A 297 11.62 6.12 14.82
CA ASN A 297 10.43 5.31 14.98
C ASN A 297 10.56 4.49 16.26
N PHE A 298 9.53 4.54 17.10
CA PHE A 298 9.43 3.77 18.32
C PHE A 298 8.10 3.03 18.31
N ASP A 299 8.12 1.74 18.63
CA ASP A 299 6.91 0.96 18.84
C ASP A 299 7.02 0.06 20.06
N ALA A 300 5.87 -0.30 20.62
CA ALA A 300 5.78 -1.32 21.64
C ALA A 300 4.43 -2.03 21.55
N GLY A 301 4.40 -3.28 21.97
CA GLY A 301 3.17 -4.06 21.91
C GLY A 301 3.16 -5.29 22.80
N VAL A 302 1.96 -5.85 22.92
CA VAL A 302 1.69 -7.13 23.58
C VAL A 302 0.84 -8.00 22.68
N LYS A 303 1.22 -9.28 22.60
CA LYS A 303 0.44 -10.30 21.91
C LYS A 303 0.14 -11.44 22.87
N MET A 304 -1.13 -11.81 22.95
CA MET A 304 -1.64 -12.92 23.72
C MET A 304 -2.27 -13.96 22.80
N ASN A 305 -1.89 -15.22 22.99
CA ASN A 305 -2.39 -16.36 22.23
C ASN A 305 -2.72 -17.51 23.18
N PHE A 306 -4.00 -17.58 23.55
CA PHE A 306 -4.60 -18.65 24.32
C PHE A 306 -5.60 -19.43 23.46
N GLU A 307 -6.06 -20.58 23.94
CA GLU A 307 -6.98 -21.46 23.20
C GLU A 307 -8.26 -20.74 22.74
N ARG A 308 -8.82 -19.87 23.59
CA ARG A 308 -10.07 -19.13 23.33
C ARG A 308 -9.90 -17.65 23.11
N LEU A 309 -8.71 -17.10 23.37
CA LEU A 309 -8.45 -15.67 23.27
C LEU A 309 -7.21 -15.44 22.44
N TRP A 310 -7.40 -14.71 21.36
CA TRP A 310 -6.33 -14.05 20.65
C TRP A 310 -6.48 -12.55 20.86
N PHE A 311 -5.40 -11.88 21.28
CA PHE A 311 -5.40 -10.44 21.55
C PHE A 311 -4.06 -9.85 21.15
N ALA A 312 -4.10 -8.68 20.51
CA ALA A 312 -2.93 -7.88 20.19
C ALA A 312 -3.22 -6.42 20.50
N LEU A 313 -2.25 -5.72 21.09
CA LEU A 313 -2.28 -4.29 21.30
C LEU A 313 -0.89 -3.75 20.98
N SER A 314 -0.81 -2.75 20.13
CA SER A 314 0.44 -2.07 19.81
C SER A 314 0.23 -0.55 19.79
N GLY A 315 1.31 0.17 20.02
CA GLY A 315 1.37 1.62 19.93
C GLY A 315 2.69 2.06 19.33
N PHE A 316 2.68 3.21 18.67
CA PHE A 316 3.86 3.77 18.01
C PHE A 316 3.97 5.28 18.17
N TYR A 317 5.20 5.77 18.03
CA TYR A 317 5.55 7.18 17.95
C TYR A 317 6.67 7.35 16.92
N ASN A 318 6.45 8.23 15.94
CA ASN A 318 7.38 8.57 14.89
C ASN A 318 7.65 10.06 14.93
N ARG A 319 8.92 10.45 14.89
CA ARG A 319 9.35 11.83 14.65
C ARG A 319 10.13 11.87 13.36
N ILE A 320 9.69 12.71 12.44
CA ILE A 320 10.23 12.82 11.08
C ILE A 320 10.82 14.20 10.93
N ASP A 321 12.10 14.24 10.59
CA ASP A 321 12.83 15.45 10.24
C ASP A 321 12.86 15.58 8.71
N ASP A 322 12.82 16.81 8.22
CA ASP A 322 12.79 17.16 6.79
C ASP A 322 11.63 16.51 6.03
N TYR A 323 10.47 16.37 6.67
CA TYR A 323 9.27 15.75 6.09
C TYR A 323 8.87 16.46 4.78
N ILE A 324 8.68 15.72 3.70
CA ILE A 324 8.37 16.25 2.38
C ILE A 324 6.86 16.33 2.25
N GLU A 325 6.34 17.54 2.12
CA GLU A 325 4.92 17.78 1.90
C GLU A 325 4.67 18.66 0.68
N LYS A 326 3.49 18.50 0.08
CA LYS A 326 3.03 19.36 -1.01
C LYS A 326 2.32 20.59 -0.44
N ARG A 327 2.86 21.79 -0.69
CA ARG A 327 2.36 23.07 -0.16
C ARG A 327 1.81 23.96 -1.26
N LEU A 328 0.72 24.67 -0.97
CA LEU A 328 0.23 25.74 -1.85
C LEU A 328 1.16 26.95 -1.75
N THR A 329 1.55 27.48 -2.90
CA THR A 329 2.43 28.65 -3.00
C THR A 329 1.68 29.99 -2.94
N GLY A 330 0.34 29.95 -2.95
CA GLY A 330 -0.52 31.13 -3.06
C GLY A 330 -0.71 31.64 -4.50
N GLY A 331 -0.02 31.05 -5.48
CA GLY A 331 -0.20 31.33 -6.91
C GLY A 331 -1.24 30.43 -7.58
N THR A 332 -1.54 30.74 -8.85
CA THR A 332 -2.41 29.94 -9.71
C THR A 332 -1.74 29.73 -11.06
N GLU A 333 -1.88 28.54 -11.62
CA GLU A 333 -1.39 28.20 -12.96
C GLU A 333 -2.27 27.15 -13.64
N PHE A 334 -2.45 27.26 -14.95
CA PHE A 334 -3.41 26.44 -15.72
C PHE A 334 -4.84 26.52 -15.18
N GLY A 335 -5.19 27.58 -14.44
CA GLY A 335 -6.47 27.72 -13.75
C GLY A 335 -6.58 26.93 -12.45
N LEU A 336 -5.49 26.36 -11.95
CA LEU A 336 -5.40 25.56 -10.73
C LEU A 336 -4.47 26.23 -9.70
N PRO A 337 -4.70 26.07 -8.39
CA PRO A 337 -3.74 26.52 -7.38
C PRO A 337 -2.36 25.89 -7.60
N LYS A 338 -1.32 26.71 -7.54
CA LYS A 338 0.07 26.26 -7.68
C LYS A 338 0.55 25.64 -6.37
N ALA A 339 1.05 24.41 -6.47
CA ALA A 339 1.62 23.66 -5.35
C ALA A 339 3.06 23.22 -5.63
N GLU A 340 3.89 23.16 -4.59
CA GLU A 340 5.29 22.75 -4.67
C GLU A 340 5.64 21.78 -3.54
N TYR A 341 6.52 20.81 -3.80
CA TYR A 341 7.07 19.95 -2.76
C TYR A 341 8.16 20.67 -1.97
N ALA A 342 8.11 20.59 -0.65
CA ALA A 342 9.11 21.20 0.23
C ALA A 342 9.35 20.33 1.47
N ASN A 343 10.59 20.34 1.97
CA ASN A 343 10.91 19.84 3.29
C ASN A 343 10.32 20.76 4.37
N VAL A 344 9.75 20.15 5.40
CA VAL A 344 9.25 20.82 6.59
C VAL A 344 10.07 20.30 7.76
N SER A 345 10.46 21.20 8.67
CA SER A 345 11.53 20.91 9.61
C SER A 345 11.23 19.69 10.48
N GLU A 346 10.00 19.57 10.99
CA GLU A 346 9.61 18.48 11.88
C GLU A 346 8.12 18.10 11.74
N ALA A 347 7.85 16.79 11.68
CA ALA A 347 6.53 16.19 11.77
C ALA A 347 6.52 15.06 12.81
N GLU A 348 5.40 14.86 13.48
CA GLU A 348 5.19 13.71 14.38
C GLU A 348 3.95 12.92 14.01
N LEU A 349 4.02 11.60 14.17
CA LEU A 349 2.88 10.71 14.08
C LEU A 349 2.88 9.75 15.26
N TYR A 350 1.74 9.57 15.92
CA TYR A 350 1.60 8.58 16.96
C TYR A 350 0.23 7.93 16.91
N GLY A 351 0.16 6.72 17.43
CA GLY A 351 -1.07 5.95 17.30
C GLY A 351 -0.97 4.60 17.97
N GLY A 352 -2.00 3.80 17.72
CA GLY A 352 -2.04 2.43 18.19
C GLY A 352 -3.20 1.67 17.59
N GLU A 353 -3.10 0.35 17.70
CA GLU A 353 -4.07 -0.60 17.20
C GLU A 353 -4.34 -1.66 18.26
N VAL A 354 -5.58 -2.10 18.31
CA VAL A 354 -6.01 -3.22 19.13
C VAL A 354 -6.76 -4.19 18.24
N GLU A 355 -6.50 -5.48 18.43
CA GLU A 355 -7.22 -6.55 17.78
C GLU A 355 -7.51 -7.67 18.78
N THR A 356 -8.69 -8.27 18.69
CA THR A 356 -9.10 -9.35 19.57
C THR A 356 -10.07 -10.30 18.89
N GLU A 357 -9.96 -11.58 19.23
CA GLU A 357 -10.96 -12.61 18.96
C GLU A 357 -11.14 -13.47 20.21
N LEU A 358 -12.38 -13.54 20.69
CA LEU A 358 -12.78 -14.35 21.84
C LEU A 358 -13.77 -15.42 21.41
N LYS A 359 -13.39 -16.69 21.55
CA LYS A 359 -14.26 -17.86 21.32
C LYS A 359 -15.05 -18.14 22.59
N THR A 360 -16.35 -17.82 22.58
CA THR A 360 -17.19 -17.87 23.78
C THR A 360 -17.76 -19.27 24.03
N GLY A 361 -18.08 -20.03 22.98
CA GLY A 361 -18.64 -21.39 23.06
C GLY A 361 -19.75 -21.62 22.04
N PHE A 362 -20.16 -22.88 21.82
CA PHE A 362 -21.23 -23.27 20.88
C PHE A 362 -21.02 -22.83 19.42
N GLY A 363 -19.77 -22.54 19.02
CA GLY A 363 -19.46 -22.03 17.69
C GLY A 363 -19.49 -20.50 17.57
N LEU A 364 -19.81 -19.77 18.65
CA LEU A 364 -19.82 -18.30 18.65
C LEU A 364 -18.44 -17.73 19.01
N SER A 365 -18.04 -16.71 18.25
CA SER A 365 -16.87 -15.87 18.51
C SER A 365 -17.24 -14.40 18.43
N VAL A 366 -16.66 -13.59 19.31
CA VAL A 366 -16.71 -12.12 19.26
C VAL A 366 -15.35 -11.64 18.76
N PHE A 367 -15.34 -10.74 17.80
CA PHE A 367 -14.09 -10.16 17.31
C PHE A 367 -14.19 -8.64 17.23
N GLY A 368 -13.03 -7.99 17.27
CA GLY A 368 -12.91 -6.55 17.14
C GLY A 368 -11.51 -6.13 16.74
N ASN A 369 -11.42 -5.08 15.95
CA ASN A 369 -10.21 -4.32 15.69
C ASN A 369 -10.51 -2.83 15.73
N MET A 370 -9.51 -2.03 16.09
CA MET A 370 -9.59 -0.58 16.09
C MET A 370 -8.19 0.00 15.95
N GLY A 371 -8.06 1.06 15.16
CA GLY A 371 -6.82 1.80 14.95
C GLY A 371 -7.04 3.30 15.11
N TYR A 372 -6.05 3.97 15.70
CA TYR A 372 -5.98 5.40 15.89
C TYR A 372 -4.63 5.93 15.42
N VAL A 373 -4.64 7.05 14.71
CA VAL A 373 -3.44 7.78 14.34
C VAL A 373 -3.69 9.26 14.53
N ARG A 374 -2.68 9.98 15.04
CA ARG A 374 -2.61 11.44 15.00
C ARG A 374 -1.30 11.84 14.34
N GLY A 375 -1.38 12.84 13.45
CA GLY A 375 -0.22 13.45 12.82
C GLY A 375 -0.23 14.97 13.01
N LYS A 376 0.94 15.57 13.28
CA LYS A 376 1.12 17.02 13.35
C LYS A 376 2.41 17.46 12.65
N ASN A 377 2.32 18.56 11.91
CA ASN A 377 3.48 19.33 11.48
C ASN A 377 3.89 20.22 12.65
N LEU A 378 5.04 19.93 13.26
CA LEU A 378 5.53 20.67 14.44
C LEU A 378 6.13 22.03 14.08
N THR A 379 6.41 22.26 12.79
CA THR A 379 6.96 23.53 12.30
C THR A 379 5.88 24.59 12.19
N SER A 380 4.74 24.24 11.57
CA SER A 380 3.58 25.15 11.42
C SER A 380 2.55 25.01 12.55
N ASN A 381 2.68 23.99 13.40
CA ASN A 381 1.71 23.62 14.43
C ASN A 381 0.32 23.30 13.84
N GLU A 382 0.30 22.65 12.68
CA GLU A 382 -0.89 22.23 11.94
C GLU A 382 -1.04 20.70 11.96
N ASN A 383 -2.25 20.20 11.71
CA ASN A 383 -2.45 18.76 11.55
C ASN A 383 -1.89 18.30 10.21
N LEU A 384 -1.31 17.09 10.17
CA LEU A 384 -0.96 16.47 8.90
C LEU A 384 -2.21 16.06 8.15
N SER A 385 -2.17 16.20 6.82
CA SER A 385 -3.21 15.69 5.92
C SER A 385 -3.14 14.16 5.82
N SER A 386 -4.23 13.56 5.38
CA SER A 386 -4.43 12.12 5.14
C SER A 386 -4.30 11.27 6.39
N ILE A 387 -4.67 11.84 7.55
CA ILE A 387 -4.75 11.12 8.82
C ILE A 387 -6.19 10.59 9.01
N PRO A 388 -6.41 9.26 9.05
CA PRO A 388 -7.74 8.72 9.27
C PRO A 388 -8.24 9.04 10.69
N PRO A 389 -9.56 9.16 10.91
CA PRO A 389 -10.11 9.17 12.24
C PRO A 389 -9.94 7.80 12.91
N LEU A 390 -10.27 7.72 14.21
CA LEU A 390 -10.41 6.43 14.90
C LEU A 390 -11.36 5.53 14.10
N LYS A 391 -10.89 4.37 13.66
CA LYS A 391 -11.66 3.46 12.81
C LYS A 391 -11.49 2.01 13.25
N GLY A 392 -12.54 1.21 13.12
CA GLY A 392 -12.50 -0.18 13.54
C GLY A 392 -13.65 -1.02 12.99
N SER A 393 -13.49 -2.34 13.09
CA SER A 393 -14.51 -3.31 12.75
C SER A 393 -14.72 -4.28 13.91
N TYR A 394 -15.97 -4.61 14.21
CA TYR A 394 -16.30 -5.54 15.29
C TYR A 394 -17.56 -6.32 14.96
N GLY A 395 -17.72 -7.49 15.56
CA GLY A 395 -18.82 -8.34 15.17
C GLY A 395 -18.90 -9.66 15.90
N LEU A 396 -19.85 -10.45 15.40
CA LEU A 396 -20.14 -11.79 15.86
C LEU A 396 -19.94 -12.75 14.70
N ARG A 397 -19.28 -13.86 15.00
CA ARG A 397 -19.07 -14.97 14.06
C ARG A 397 -19.63 -16.23 14.65
N TYR A 398 -20.42 -16.95 13.87
CA TYR A 398 -20.98 -18.24 14.24
C TYR A 398 -20.51 -19.31 13.26
N GLU A 399 -19.98 -20.40 13.78
CA GLU A 399 -19.51 -21.54 13.00
C GLU A 399 -20.07 -22.85 13.56
N ARG A 400 -20.67 -23.67 12.70
CA ARG A 400 -21.23 -24.95 13.10
C ARG A 400 -21.15 -25.98 11.98
N MET A 401 -20.81 -27.21 12.36
CA MET A 401 -20.94 -28.38 11.48
C MET A 401 -22.41 -28.82 11.37
N ALA A 402 -22.89 -28.98 10.14
CA ALA A 402 -24.19 -29.54 9.79
C ALA A 402 -23.98 -30.76 8.89
N GLY A 403 -23.82 -31.94 9.50
CA GLY A 403 -23.35 -33.13 8.78
C GLY A 403 -21.90 -32.95 8.34
N ALA A 404 -21.62 -33.13 7.05
CA ALA A 404 -20.28 -32.90 6.47
C ALA A 404 -20.02 -31.42 6.08
N MET A 405 -21.06 -30.59 6.11
CA MET A 405 -20.97 -29.19 5.72
C MET A 405 -20.55 -28.33 6.92
N ASN A 406 -19.65 -27.38 6.69
CA ASN A 406 -19.36 -26.33 7.65
C ASN A 406 -20.17 -25.08 7.30
N LEU A 407 -21.01 -24.63 8.22
CA LEU A 407 -21.80 -23.41 8.10
C LEU A 407 -21.14 -22.31 8.91
N TRP A 408 -20.92 -21.18 8.27
CA TRP A 408 -20.31 -20.01 8.86
C TRP A 408 -21.18 -18.79 8.59
N SER A 409 -21.39 -17.95 9.59
CA SER A 409 -22.06 -16.66 9.43
C SER A 409 -21.38 -15.58 10.24
N GLU A 410 -21.46 -14.35 9.74
CA GLU A 410 -20.85 -13.20 10.36
C GLU A 410 -21.75 -11.97 10.23
N LEU A 411 -21.88 -11.26 11.35
CA LEU A 411 -22.47 -9.93 11.42
C LEU A 411 -21.36 -8.97 11.82
N SER A 412 -21.03 -8.04 10.94
CA SER A 412 -19.91 -7.11 11.09
C SER A 412 -20.41 -5.68 11.10
N PHE A 413 -19.88 -4.88 12.03
CA PHE A 413 -20.06 -3.45 12.09
C PHE A 413 -18.74 -2.79 11.73
N HIS A 414 -18.77 -1.82 10.81
CA HIS A 414 -17.59 -1.04 10.43
C HIS A 414 -17.85 0.41 10.80
N SER A 415 -17.06 0.95 11.73
CA SER A 415 -17.27 2.29 12.27
C SER A 415 -16.04 3.17 12.11
N ALA A 416 -16.28 4.44 11.82
CA ALA A 416 -15.30 5.50 11.91
C ALA A 416 -15.87 6.63 12.79
N ALA A 417 -15.02 7.19 13.65
CA ALA A 417 -15.34 8.40 14.38
C ALA A 417 -15.37 9.62 13.44
N GLU A 418 -15.84 10.75 13.94
CA GLU A 418 -15.70 12.02 13.25
C GLU A 418 -14.22 12.40 13.13
N GLN A 419 -13.79 12.88 11.95
CA GLN A 419 -12.53 13.56 11.79
C GLN A 419 -12.73 15.06 12.05
N ALA A 420 -12.47 15.46 13.29
CA ALA A 420 -12.68 16.84 13.74
C ALA A 420 -11.47 17.76 13.50
N ASP A 421 -10.29 17.18 13.27
CA ASP A 421 -9.01 17.86 13.14
C ASP A 421 -8.31 17.48 11.81
N PRO A 422 -8.92 17.83 10.67
CA PRO A 422 -8.38 17.52 9.36
C PRO A 422 -7.07 18.29 9.12
N GLY A 423 -6.25 17.80 8.18
CA GLY A 423 -5.03 18.47 7.76
C GLY A 423 -5.28 19.70 6.89
N LEU A 424 -4.20 20.32 6.41
CA LEU A 424 -4.31 21.38 5.41
C LEU A 424 -5.06 20.88 4.17
N ASN A 425 -5.96 21.72 3.65
CA ASN A 425 -6.77 21.44 2.45
C ASN A 425 -7.71 20.24 2.59
N GLU A 426 -8.11 19.90 3.82
CA GLU A 426 -9.08 18.85 4.11
C GLU A 426 -10.26 19.40 4.91
N SER A 427 -11.45 18.85 4.66
CA SER A 427 -12.67 19.16 5.43
C SER A 427 -12.90 18.15 6.53
N LYS A 428 -13.66 18.55 7.56
CA LYS A 428 -14.12 17.62 8.60
C LYS A 428 -15.05 16.58 7.99
N THR A 429 -14.99 15.35 8.48
CA THR A 429 -15.89 14.28 8.04
C THR A 429 -16.66 13.69 9.21
N HIS A 430 -17.96 13.48 9.03
CA HIS A 430 -18.82 12.86 10.03
C HIS A 430 -18.44 11.40 10.30
N GLY A 431 -18.66 10.96 11.55
CA GLY A 431 -18.58 9.55 11.90
C GLY A 431 -19.71 8.73 11.26
N TYR A 432 -19.46 7.44 11.07
CA TYR A 432 -20.43 6.52 10.49
C TYR A 432 -20.30 5.11 11.08
N THR A 433 -21.35 4.32 10.90
CA THR A 433 -21.33 2.87 11.09
C THR A 433 -22.10 2.21 9.95
N THR A 434 -21.48 1.26 9.25
CA THR A 434 -22.15 0.35 8.32
C THR A 434 -22.27 -1.03 8.93
N VAL A 435 -23.26 -1.79 8.46
CA VAL A 435 -23.53 -3.16 8.93
C VAL A 435 -23.46 -4.11 7.74
N ASP A 436 -22.65 -5.15 7.85
CA ASP A 436 -22.48 -6.18 6.85
C ASP A 436 -22.94 -7.52 7.42
N ILE A 437 -23.58 -8.33 6.58
CA ILE A 437 -23.93 -9.72 6.90
C ILE A 437 -23.37 -10.65 5.82
N ARG A 438 -22.72 -11.72 6.25
CA ARG A 438 -22.16 -12.74 5.36
C ARG A 438 -22.50 -14.14 5.88
N ALA A 439 -22.80 -15.04 4.96
CA ALA A 439 -22.95 -16.45 5.24
C ALA A 439 -22.15 -17.29 4.23
N GLU A 440 -21.54 -18.36 4.70
CA GLU A 440 -20.81 -19.32 3.89
C GLU A 440 -21.27 -20.74 4.24
N ALA A 441 -21.52 -21.52 3.20
CA ALA A 441 -21.74 -22.95 3.27
C ALA A 441 -20.58 -23.65 2.55
N LYS A 442 -19.64 -24.19 3.34
CA LYS A 442 -18.60 -25.08 2.82
C LYS A 442 -19.15 -26.50 2.79
N ILE A 443 -19.72 -26.87 1.65
CA ILE A 443 -20.45 -28.12 1.44
C ILE A 443 -19.51 -29.31 1.63
N ASP A 444 -18.33 -29.24 1.03
CA ASP A 444 -17.25 -30.21 1.19
C ASP A 444 -15.87 -29.58 0.90
N LYS A 445 -14.85 -30.40 0.59
CA LYS A 445 -13.51 -29.91 0.24
C LYS A 445 -13.43 -29.26 -1.15
N ARG A 446 -14.43 -29.51 -2.01
CA ARG A 446 -14.49 -29.10 -3.41
C ARG A 446 -15.38 -27.88 -3.63
N LEU A 447 -16.39 -27.66 -2.80
CA LEU A 447 -17.37 -26.60 -3.03
C LEU A 447 -17.59 -25.73 -1.79
N SER A 448 -17.42 -24.42 -1.95
CA SER A 448 -17.88 -23.41 -1.00
C SER A 448 -18.75 -22.37 -1.70
N VAL A 449 -19.88 -22.04 -1.07
CA VAL A 449 -20.80 -21.00 -1.54
C VAL A 449 -20.90 -19.93 -0.47
N THR A 450 -20.66 -18.68 -0.86
CA THR A 450 -20.81 -17.50 0.00
C THR A 450 -21.90 -16.60 -0.54
N VAL A 451 -22.71 -16.04 0.36
CA VAL A 451 -23.61 -14.92 0.07
C VAL A 451 -23.37 -13.82 1.09
N TYR A 452 -23.57 -12.56 0.67
CA TYR A 452 -23.41 -11.42 1.55
C TYR A 452 -24.31 -10.26 1.15
N CYS A 453 -24.57 -9.41 2.14
CA CYS A 453 -25.08 -8.06 1.95
C CYS A 453 -24.14 -7.10 2.69
N LYS A 454 -23.58 -6.13 1.96
CA LYS A 454 -22.79 -5.05 2.54
C LYS A 454 -23.64 -3.80 2.70
N ASN A 455 -23.34 -3.01 3.72
CA ASN A 455 -24.08 -1.80 4.07
C ASN A 455 -25.60 -2.07 4.12
N LEU A 456 -26.00 -3.05 4.92
CA LEU A 456 -27.37 -3.57 5.05
C LEU A 456 -28.40 -2.46 5.29
N ALA A 457 -28.03 -1.43 6.05
CA ALA A 457 -28.87 -0.28 6.38
C ALA A 457 -28.87 0.82 5.31
N ASP A 458 -28.16 0.65 4.19
CA ASP A 458 -28.04 1.65 3.11
C ASP A 458 -27.54 3.01 3.60
N LYS A 459 -26.62 2.99 4.57
CA LYS A 459 -26.12 4.21 5.19
C LYS A 459 -25.35 5.01 4.15
N ALA A 460 -25.74 6.27 3.93
CA ALA A 460 -24.92 7.26 3.23
C ALA A 460 -23.73 7.63 4.12
N TYR A 461 -22.52 7.58 3.58
CA TYR A 461 -21.29 7.85 4.32
C TYR A 461 -20.14 8.19 3.39
N HIS A 462 -19.18 8.93 3.96
CA HIS A 462 -17.91 9.28 3.34
C HIS A 462 -16.79 8.74 4.21
N ASP A 463 -15.75 8.22 3.57
CA ASP A 463 -14.52 7.88 4.27
C ASP A 463 -13.58 9.09 4.22
N HIS A 464 -12.95 9.49 5.33
CA HIS A 464 -12.04 10.65 5.38
C HIS A 464 -10.91 10.53 4.36
N LEU A 465 -10.41 9.31 4.13
CA LEU A 465 -9.33 9.06 3.18
C LEU A 465 -9.85 8.77 1.76
N SER A 466 -11.16 8.72 1.55
CA SER A 466 -11.69 8.74 0.18
C SER A 466 -11.30 10.07 -0.46
N ARG A 467 -10.95 10.02 -1.75
CA ARG A 467 -10.30 11.13 -2.45
C ARG A 467 -10.95 12.47 -2.07
N ILE A 468 -10.13 13.28 -1.42
CA ILE A 468 -10.52 14.53 -0.76
C ILE A 468 -10.74 15.59 -1.85
N SER A 469 -11.75 16.43 -1.64
CA SER A 469 -11.95 17.65 -2.40
C SER A 469 -10.67 18.51 -2.33
N PRO A 470 -10.17 19.07 -3.44
CA PRO A 470 -9.05 19.99 -3.39
C PRO A 470 -9.38 21.24 -2.54
N ALA A 471 -8.34 21.89 -2.03
CA ALA A 471 -8.32 23.06 -1.13
C ALA A 471 -9.37 24.18 -1.35
N ASN A 472 -9.94 24.28 -2.55
CA ASN A 472 -10.81 25.36 -2.97
C ASN A 472 -12.32 25.09 -2.81
N ALA A 473 -12.70 23.91 -2.29
CA ALA A 473 -14.11 23.55 -2.10
C ALA A 473 -14.37 22.87 -0.74
N PRO A 474 -14.16 23.60 0.37
CA PRO A 474 -14.35 23.07 1.73
C PRO A 474 -15.77 22.60 2.05
N GLU A 475 -16.76 22.92 1.20
CA GLU A 475 -18.18 22.53 1.36
C GLU A 475 -18.57 21.22 0.64
N VAL A 476 -17.65 20.58 -0.07
CA VAL A 476 -17.94 19.33 -0.78
C VAL A 476 -17.53 18.13 0.09
N ASP A 477 -18.54 17.41 0.61
CA ASP A 477 -18.33 16.11 1.23
C ASP A 477 -17.54 15.21 0.25
N GLY A 478 -16.56 14.44 0.73
CA GLY A 478 -15.70 13.56 -0.10
C GLY A 478 -16.46 12.51 -0.93
N LEU A 479 -15.79 11.52 -1.54
CA LEU A 479 -16.54 10.51 -2.32
C LEU A 479 -17.54 9.73 -1.46
N GLU A 480 -18.82 9.83 -1.83
CA GLU A 480 -19.85 8.93 -1.33
C GLU A 480 -19.44 7.49 -1.55
N GLN A 481 -19.57 6.70 -0.51
CA GLN A 481 -19.19 5.30 -0.53
C GLN A 481 -20.35 4.42 -1.05
N PRO A 482 -20.06 3.18 -1.48
CA PRO A 482 -21.08 2.28 -1.98
C PRO A 482 -22.25 2.09 -0.98
N GLY A 483 -23.47 2.13 -1.53
CA GLY A 483 -24.69 1.85 -0.78
C GLY A 483 -24.86 0.35 -0.49
N ARG A 484 -26.10 -0.04 -0.18
CA ARG A 484 -26.43 -1.45 0.05
C ARG A 484 -26.14 -2.28 -1.20
N SER A 485 -25.31 -3.31 -1.06
CA SER A 485 -24.97 -4.21 -2.16
C SER A 485 -25.12 -5.67 -1.74
N PHE A 486 -25.56 -6.49 -2.70
CA PHE A 486 -25.71 -7.93 -2.54
C PHE A 486 -24.73 -8.63 -3.46
N GLY A 487 -24.16 -9.73 -2.98
CA GLY A 487 -23.29 -10.54 -3.80
C GLY A 487 -23.13 -11.95 -3.27
N GLY A 488 -22.44 -12.75 -4.05
CA GLY A 488 -22.08 -14.10 -3.67
C GLY A 488 -20.89 -14.59 -4.47
N SER A 489 -20.31 -15.69 -4.02
CA SER A 489 -19.22 -16.35 -4.73
C SER A 489 -19.36 -17.86 -4.61
N VAL A 490 -19.00 -18.56 -5.68
CA VAL A 490 -18.85 -20.01 -5.67
C VAL A 490 -17.38 -20.32 -5.89
N LYS A 491 -16.80 -21.14 -5.01
CA LYS A 491 -15.43 -21.63 -5.13
C LYS A 491 -15.44 -23.12 -5.38
N LEU A 492 -14.75 -23.53 -6.43
CA LEU A 492 -14.56 -24.92 -6.82
C LEU A 492 -13.09 -25.32 -6.66
N TYR A 493 -12.84 -26.44 -5.99
CA TYR A 493 -11.53 -27.06 -5.84
C TYR A 493 -11.59 -28.45 -6.47
N PHE A 494 -10.57 -28.79 -7.26
CA PHE A 494 -10.50 -30.04 -8.03
C PHE A 494 -9.39 -30.94 -7.53
#